data_AF-A0A3M1IJD3-F1
#
_entry.id   AF-A0A3M1IJD3-F1
#
_cell.length_a   1.000
_cell.length_b   1.000
_cell.length_c   1.000
_cell.angle_alpha   90.00
_cell.angle_beta   90.00
_cell.angle_gamma   90.00
#
_symmetry.space_group_name_H-M   'P 1'
#
loop_
_entity.id
_entity.type
_entity.pdbx_description
1 polymer ?
#
loop_
_entity_poly.entity_id
_entity_poly.type
_entity_poly.pdbx_seq_one_letter_code
_entity_poly.pdbx_strand_id
1 'polypeptide(L)'
;MSGLRRKRTASREKTAESKRRRPQEGFVLLTVLIIVMLSSMVAVSLLYSTRAEATAQAATLQGQQAWAAMWSGVWRAAALAQASVATEEWREAADALRHQEIVDDGAERWFFTVWSEADGEGEEVRFGLSDEASRLNVRTAPAEWLAALSPESEGDPTGPGAFGEEEPPSGGTSLFPGAVPESDSSGEAAGDMGPAAGEETTNVPPAGVLREGTVPAWLAGQGYGPELLAGEDANENLRLDPNEDDGGERWPPDDQDGRLDAGWQRLLTDASYEPNVDAGGRPRVNLNDPDAVAGARDLPRETVRYLEALQRAGRRLNHVAELLEAEMDLPDSRGGSRRLRSGIGAEQLPDLLDRYTATDQPVLRGLIN
;
A
#
# COMPACT_ATOMS: atom_id res chain seq x y z
N MET A 1 82.82 109.36 11.62
CA MET A 1 83.51 108.13 12.03
C MET A 1 82.65 106.93 11.64
N SER A 2 83.24 105.98 10.92
CA SER A 2 82.83 104.55 10.73
C SER A 2 81.42 104.29 10.18
N GLY A 3 81.23 103.76 8.97
CA GLY A 3 81.60 102.38 8.55
C GLY A 3 80.48 101.42 9.01
N LEU A 4 79.82 100.57 8.22
CA LEU A 4 80.23 99.73 7.10
C LEU A 4 78.98 99.15 6.39
N ARG A 5 79.04 99.07 5.05
CA ARG A 5 78.76 97.89 4.20
C ARG A 5 77.63 96.90 4.57
N ARG A 6 76.71 96.67 3.62
CA ARG A 6 76.50 95.34 2.99
C ARG A 6 75.71 95.43 1.67
N LYS A 7 76.30 94.89 0.59
CA LYS A 7 75.65 94.44 -0.65
C LYS A 7 75.28 92.95 -0.52
N ARG A 8 74.17 92.53 -1.13
CA ARG A 8 73.90 91.19 -1.74
C ARG A 8 72.44 91.18 -2.24
N THR A 9 72.17 91.32 -3.55
CA THR A 9 71.99 90.29 -4.61
C THR A 9 70.81 89.32 -4.44
N ALA A 10 69.86 89.49 -5.37
CA ALA A 10 69.02 88.50 -6.08
C ALA A 10 68.12 87.53 -5.29
N SER A 11 66.83 87.51 -5.63
CA SER A 11 66.22 86.27 -6.14
C SER A 11 64.90 86.51 -6.86
N ARG A 12 64.65 85.64 -7.81
CA ARG A 12 63.65 85.64 -8.88
C ARG A 12 62.45 84.83 -8.39
N GLU A 13 61.32 85.46 -8.12
CA GLU A 13 60.08 84.73 -7.80
C GLU A 13 59.27 84.51 -9.07
N LYS A 14 59.40 83.31 -9.63
CA LYS A 14 58.42 82.73 -10.55
C LYS A 14 57.18 82.40 -9.72
N THR A 15 56.07 83.09 -9.99
CA THR A 15 54.74 82.75 -9.50
C THR A 15 54.37 81.36 -9.99
N ALA A 16 54.45 80.37 -9.09
CA ALA A 16 53.96 79.02 -9.34
C ALA A 16 52.44 79.03 -9.17
N GLU A 17 51.73 78.91 -10.29
CA GLU A 17 50.30 78.74 -10.35
C GLU A 17 49.91 77.40 -9.69
N SER A 18 49.38 77.49 -8.48
CA SER A 18 48.88 76.35 -7.71
C SER A 18 47.63 75.78 -8.37
N LYS A 19 47.81 74.72 -9.16
CA LYS A 19 46.71 73.92 -9.72
C LYS A 19 46.01 73.19 -8.56
N ARG A 20 44.93 73.77 -8.02
CA ARG A 20 44.03 73.11 -7.06
C ARG A 20 43.57 71.76 -7.63
N ARG A 21 44.09 70.66 -7.11
CA ARG A 21 43.54 69.32 -7.33
C ARG A 21 42.17 69.26 -6.62
N ARG A 22 41.10 69.03 -7.38
CA ARG A 22 39.79 68.75 -6.79
C ARG A 22 39.87 67.44 -5.98
N PRO A 23 39.30 67.37 -4.78
CA PRO A 23 39.39 66.18 -3.94
C PRO A 23 38.66 65.00 -4.58
N GLN A 24 39.19 63.79 -4.40
CA GLN A 24 38.73 62.53 -4.99
C GLN A 24 37.43 61.99 -4.34
N GLU A 25 36.48 62.85 -4.02
CA GLU A 25 35.28 62.50 -3.24
C GLU A 25 34.26 61.68 -4.04
N GLY A 26 34.21 61.84 -5.37
CA GLY A 26 33.31 61.05 -6.22
C GLY A 26 33.71 59.58 -6.40
N PHE A 27 35.01 59.26 -6.29
CA PHE A 27 35.50 57.88 -6.47
C PHE A 27 35.22 57.01 -5.23
N VAL A 28 35.36 57.59 -4.03
CA VAL A 28 35.04 56.90 -2.77
C VAL A 28 33.58 56.51 -2.70
N LEU A 29 32.67 57.39 -3.13
CA LEU A 29 31.23 57.09 -3.18
C LEU A 29 30.94 55.91 -4.13
N LEU A 30 31.59 55.86 -5.30
CA LEU A 30 31.45 54.77 -6.25
C LEU A 30 31.93 53.44 -5.66
N THR A 31 33.09 53.43 -5.00
CA THR A 31 33.63 52.23 -4.35
C THR A 31 32.69 51.72 -3.25
N VAL A 32 32.18 52.61 -2.40
CA VAL A 32 31.23 52.25 -1.34
C VAL A 32 29.93 51.72 -1.93
N LEU A 33 29.40 52.36 -2.99
CA LEU A 33 28.18 51.90 -3.65
C LEU A 33 28.35 50.48 -4.21
N ILE A 34 29.48 50.18 -4.85
CA ILE A 34 29.78 48.84 -5.38
C ILE A 34 29.87 47.82 -4.24
N ILE A 35 30.57 48.15 -3.15
CA ILE A 35 30.69 47.24 -1.99
C ILE A 35 29.33 46.98 -1.35
N VAL A 36 28.50 48.01 -1.18
CA VAL A 36 27.14 47.87 -0.64
C VAL A 36 26.28 47.06 -1.59
N MET A 37 26.36 47.29 -2.91
CA MET A 37 25.60 46.52 -3.90
C MET A 37 25.99 45.04 -3.87
N LEU A 38 27.29 44.73 -3.84
CA LEU A 38 27.79 43.36 -3.74
C LEU A 38 27.41 42.72 -2.40
N SER A 39 27.53 43.45 -1.28
CA SER A 39 27.12 42.97 0.04
C SER A 39 25.62 42.69 0.13
N SER A 40 24.79 43.54 -0.47
CA SER A 40 23.33 43.34 -0.55
C SER A 40 23.00 42.12 -1.42
N MET A 41 23.69 41.92 -2.54
CA MET A 41 23.49 40.75 -3.40
C MET A 41 23.84 39.45 -2.67
N VAL A 42 24.96 39.43 -1.93
CA VAL A 42 25.34 38.28 -1.08
C VAL A 42 24.32 38.05 0.03
N ALA A 43 23.86 39.11 0.71
CA ALA A 43 22.86 38.99 1.77
C ALA A 43 21.53 38.42 1.26
N VAL A 44 21.05 38.90 0.10
CA VAL A 44 19.84 38.38 -0.54
C VAL A 44 20.02 36.92 -0.96
N SER A 45 21.19 36.56 -1.51
CA SER A 45 21.50 35.18 -1.90
C SER A 45 21.50 34.22 -0.71
N LEU A 46 22.12 34.59 0.41
CA LEU A 46 22.11 33.78 1.64
C LEU A 46 20.72 33.68 2.26
N LEU A 47 19.94 34.76 2.23
CA LEU A 47 18.56 34.74 2.71
C LEU A 47 17.68 33.79 1.88
N TYR A 48 17.87 33.77 0.56
CA TYR A 48 17.15 32.85 -0.32
C TYR A 48 17.58 31.39 -0.06
N SER A 49 18.89 31.11 0.05
CA SER A 49 19.42 29.78 0.37
C SER A 49 18.86 29.25 1.69
N THR A 50 18.94 30.04 2.76
CA THR A 50 18.46 29.64 4.09
C THR A 50 16.96 29.42 4.13
N ARG A 51 16.16 30.23 3.40
CA ARG A 51 14.72 29.97 3.27
C ARG A 51 14.42 28.68 2.53
N ALA A 52 15.10 28.44 1.41
CA ALA A 52 14.94 27.22 0.62
C ALA A 52 15.35 25.97 1.42
N GLU A 53 16.44 26.05 2.18
CA GLU A 53 16.87 24.99 3.10
C GLU A 53 15.84 24.74 4.21
N ALA A 54 15.27 25.80 4.80
CA ALA A 54 14.25 25.67 5.85
C ALA A 54 12.97 24.99 5.34
N THR A 55 12.46 25.34 4.16
CA THR A 55 11.30 24.66 3.56
C THR A 55 11.60 23.21 3.20
N ALA A 56 12.78 22.93 2.64
CA ALA A 56 13.19 21.56 2.32
C ALA A 56 13.31 20.67 3.57
N GLN A 57 13.85 21.21 4.67
CA GLN A 57 13.92 20.49 5.93
C GLN A 57 12.55 20.26 6.56
N ALA A 58 11.65 21.24 6.52
CA ALA A 58 10.29 21.09 7.01
C ALA A 58 9.54 19.95 6.29
N ALA A 59 9.59 19.91 4.96
CA ALA A 59 8.96 18.85 4.17
C ALA A 59 9.56 17.46 4.47
N THR A 60 10.89 17.39 4.65
CA THR A 60 11.57 16.12 4.97
C THR A 60 11.20 15.62 6.38
N LEU A 61 11.16 16.52 7.36
CA LEU A 61 10.78 16.18 8.74
C LEU A 61 9.33 15.70 8.82
N GLN A 62 8.41 16.38 8.14
CA GLN A 62 7.01 15.99 8.07
C GLN A 62 6.85 14.59 7.45
N GLY A 63 7.58 14.30 6.35
CA GLY A 63 7.59 12.97 5.75
C GLY A 63 8.13 11.88 6.69
N GLN A 64 9.20 12.17 7.44
CA GLN A 64 9.74 11.23 8.44
C GLN A 64 8.78 11.00 9.61
N GLN A 65 8.10 12.05 10.08
CA GLN A 65 7.09 11.94 11.13
C GLN A 65 5.86 11.15 10.65
N ALA A 66 5.37 11.41 9.44
CA ALA A 66 4.29 10.66 8.81
C ALA A 66 4.65 9.17 8.68
N TRP A 67 5.87 8.87 8.25
CA TRP A 67 6.38 7.51 8.18
C TRP A 67 6.42 6.84 9.56
N ALA A 68 6.95 7.51 10.58
CA ALA A 68 6.97 6.99 11.95
C ALA A 68 5.56 6.78 12.52
N ALA A 69 4.61 7.67 12.18
CA ALA A 69 3.22 7.57 12.55
C ALA A 69 2.53 6.36 11.90
N MET A 70 2.74 6.16 10.59
CA MET A 70 2.28 4.98 9.86
C MET A 70 2.78 3.70 10.54
N TRP A 71 4.10 3.59 10.81
CA TRP A 71 4.65 2.40 11.46
C TRP A 71 4.06 2.16 12.84
N SER A 72 3.78 3.21 13.61
CA SER A 72 3.12 3.07 14.92
C SER A 72 1.75 2.39 14.78
N GLY A 73 0.99 2.73 13.74
CA GLY A 73 -0.26 2.06 13.39
C GLY A 73 -0.06 0.59 13.00
N VAL A 74 0.94 0.29 12.16
CA VAL A 74 1.28 -1.10 11.76
C VAL A 74 1.64 -1.95 12.98
N TRP A 75 2.48 -1.43 13.88
CA TRP A 75 2.86 -2.13 15.11
C TRP A 75 1.66 -2.32 16.05
N ARG A 76 0.78 -1.32 16.16
CA ARG A 76 -0.47 -1.44 16.93
C ARG A 76 -1.38 -2.52 16.37
N ALA A 77 -1.59 -2.53 15.05
CA ALA A 77 -2.37 -3.53 14.34
C ALA A 77 -1.80 -4.94 14.55
N ALA A 78 -0.49 -5.12 14.36
CA ALA A 78 0.17 -6.41 14.56
C ALA A 78 0.09 -6.92 16.01
N ALA A 79 0.17 -6.02 16.98
CA ALA A 79 0.02 -6.36 18.39
C ALA A 79 -1.43 -6.74 18.74
N LEU A 80 -2.40 -6.01 18.19
CA LEU A 80 -3.82 -6.32 18.34
C LEU A 80 -4.14 -7.69 17.73
N ALA A 81 -3.74 -7.94 16.48
CA ALA A 81 -3.94 -9.21 15.80
C ALA A 81 -3.44 -10.39 16.64
N GLN A 82 -2.22 -10.30 17.18
CA GLN A 82 -1.65 -11.34 18.05
C GLN A 82 -2.40 -11.52 19.37
N ALA A 83 -2.95 -10.46 19.94
CA ALA A 83 -3.61 -10.49 21.24
C ALA A 83 -5.04 -11.03 21.18
N SER A 84 -5.74 -10.83 20.05
CA SER A 84 -7.16 -11.13 19.90
C SER A 84 -7.48 -12.18 18.83
N VAL A 85 -6.51 -13.00 18.38
CA VAL A 85 -6.75 -14.05 17.38
C VAL A 85 -7.98 -14.89 17.72
N ALA A 86 -8.08 -15.35 18.96
CA ALA A 86 -9.16 -16.24 19.42
C ALA A 86 -10.52 -15.53 19.64
N THR A 87 -10.53 -14.21 19.84
CA THR A 87 -11.75 -13.44 20.11
C THR A 87 -12.25 -12.67 18.88
N GLU A 88 -11.49 -12.68 17.79
CA GLU A 88 -11.72 -11.93 16.55
C GLU A 88 -11.93 -10.42 16.74
N GLU A 89 -11.61 -9.86 17.92
CA GLU A 89 -11.73 -8.42 18.17
C GLU A 89 -10.84 -7.59 17.22
N TRP A 90 -9.84 -8.21 16.58
CA TRP A 90 -9.02 -7.56 15.56
C TRP A 90 -9.81 -7.19 14.28
N ARG A 91 -10.94 -7.86 14.00
CA ARG A 91 -11.80 -7.55 12.84
C ARG A 91 -12.51 -6.20 13.01
N GLU A 92 -12.92 -5.86 14.21
CA GLU A 92 -13.58 -4.59 14.52
C GLU A 92 -13.01 -3.99 15.80
N ALA A 93 -12.05 -3.08 15.65
CA ALA A 93 -11.32 -2.49 16.76
C ALA A 93 -11.22 -0.97 16.63
N ALA A 94 -12.36 -0.31 16.35
CA ALA A 94 -12.43 1.14 16.16
C ALA A 94 -11.78 1.90 17.33
N ASP A 95 -12.02 1.49 18.58
CA ASP A 95 -11.43 2.15 19.75
C ASP A 95 -9.89 2.08 19.79
N ALA A 96 -9.30 1.05 19.20
CA ALA A 96 -7.86 0.82 19.20
C ALA A 96 -7.14 1.25 17.92
N LEU A 97 -7.89 1.46 16.83
CA LEU A 97 -7.35 1.69 15.49
C LEU A 97 -7.85 2.97 14.82
N ARG A 98 -8.93 3.60 15.29
CA ARG A 98 -9.46 4.84 14.72
C ARG A 98 -8.86 6.06 15.42
N HIS A 99 -8.31 6.99 14.64
CA HIS A 99 -7.89 8.32 15.10
C HIS A 99 -7.02 8.28 16.37
N GLN A 100 -6.03 7.39 16.38
CA GLN A 100 -5.16 7.16 17.53
C GLN A 100 -4.03 8.18 17.56
N GLU A 101 -3.97 8.97 18.63
CA GLU A 101 -2.96 10.00 18.80
C GLU A 101 -1.61 9.39 19.17
N ILE A 102 -0.56 9.78 18.43
CA ILE A 102 0.82 9.30 18.64
C ILE A 102 1.62 10.35 19.39
N VAL A 103 1.62 11.57 18.86
CA VAL A 103 2.42 12.67 19.37
C VAL A 103 1.72 14.01 19.10
N ASP A 104 1.79 14.87 20.11
CA ASP A 104 1.47 16.30 20.03
C ASP A 104 2.76 17.05 20.35
N ASP A 105 3.32 17.75 19.35
CA ASP A 105 4.52 18.56 19.52
C ASP A 105 4.21 20.03 19.84
N GLY A 106 2.93 20.36 20.05
CA GLY A 106 2.42 21.70 20.32
C GLY A 106 2.19 22.53 19.06
N ALA A 107 2.66 22.09 17.88
CA ALA A 107 2.36 22.70 16.59
C ALA A 107 1.42 21.81 15.76
N GLU A 108 1.71 20.51 15.71
CA GLU A 108 0.95 19.50 14.99
C GLU A 108 0.62 18.31 15.90
N ARG A 109 -0.54 17.70 15.63
CA ARG A 109 -0.98 16.46 16.28
C ARG A 109 -1.02 15.36 15.24
N TRP A 110 -0.31 14.29 15.52
CA TRP A 110 -0.17 13.16 14.63
C TRP A 110 -1.06 12.02 15.09
N PHE A 111 -1.85 11.51 14.15
CA PHE A 111 -2.74 10.38 14.37
C PHE A 111 -2.44 9.28 13.37
N PHE A 112 -2.72 8.03 13.75
CA PHE A 112 -2.89 6.96 12.79
C PHE A 112 -4.33 6.47 12.78
N THR A 113 -4.75 5.95 11.63
CA THR A 113 -5.99 5.18 11.50
C THR A 113 -5.68 3.93 10.70
N VAL A 114 -6.14 2.78 11.19
CA VAL A 114 -6.12 1.52 10.42
C VAL A 114 -7.56 1.15 10.13
N TRP A 115 -7.83 0.86 8.87
CA TRP A 115 -9.15 0.55 8.36
C TRP A 115 -9.03 -0.47 7.23
N SER A 116 -10.13 -1.14 6.94
CA SER A 116 -10.27 -2.16 5.91
C SER A 116 -11.67 -2.11 5.32
N GLU A 117 -11.89 -2.85 4.23
CA GLU A 117 -13.21 -3.06 3.63
C GLU A 117 -14.20 -3.58 4.68
N ALA A 118 -15.42 -3.03 4.68
CA ALA A 118 -16.50 -3.48 5.54
C ALA A 118 -17.15 -4.76 4.99
N ASP A 119 -17.61 -5.63 5.90
CA ASP A 119 -18.20 -6.92 5.51
C ASP A 119 -19.71 -6.80 5.17
N GLY A 120 -20.33 -5.64 5.43
CA GLY A 120 -21.77 -5.42 5.35
C GLY A 120 -22.20 -4.44 4.24
N GLU A 121 -23.39 -4.67 3.68
CA GLU A 121 -23.98 -3.75 2.69
C GLU A 121 -24.21 -2.36 3.30
N GLY A 122 -23.57 -1.33 2.71
CA GLY A 122 -23.81 0.08 3.03
C GLY A 122 -22.85 0.72 4.05
N GLU A 123 -21.86 -0.01 4.56
CA GLU A 123 -20.70 0.59 5.23
C GLU A 123 -19.53 0.64 4.25
N GLU A 124 -18.91 1.81 4.08
CA GLU A 124 -17.75 1.98 3.18
C GLU A 124 -16.52 1.29 3.77
N VAL A 125 -16.23 1.54 5.05
CA VAL A 125 -15.01 1.07 5.71
C VAL A 125 -15.27 0.65 7.15
N ARG A 126 -14.54 -0.39 7.60
CA ARG A 126 -14.46 -0.77 9.01
C ARG A 126 -13.08 -0.46 9.58
N PHE A 127 -13.03 -0.12 10.87
CA PHE A 127 -11.77 0.13 11.57
C PHE A 127 -11.25 -1.16 12.19
N GLY A 128 -10.50 -1.93 11.41
CA GLY A 128 -10.08 -3.27 11.75
C GLY A 128 -9.03 -3.81 10.78
N LEU A 129 -8.76 -5.11 10.90
CA LEU A 129 -7.87 -5.85 10.01
C LEU A 129 -8.65 -6.88 9.20
N SER A 130 -8.22 -7.14 7.97
CA SER A 130 -8.76 -8.23 7.14
C SER A 130 -7.84 -9.45 7.20
N ASP A 131 -8.43 -10.63 7.04
CA ASP A 131 -7.68 -11.86 6.89
C ASP A 131 -7.32 -12.08 5.42
N GLU A 132 -6.03 -12.09 5.10
CA GLU A 132 -5.56 -12.43 3.76
C GLU A 132 -5.71 -13.93 3.46
N ALA A 133 -5.78 -14.79 4.48
CA ALA A 133 -5.99 -16.23 4.28
C ALA A 133 -7.43 -16.57 3.84
N SER A 134 -8.39 -15.66 4.00
CA SER A 134 -9.74 -15.82 3.45
C SER A 134 -9.82 -15.50 1.95
N ARG A 135 -8.73 -15.00 1.34
CA ARG A 135 -8.65 -14.65 -0.08
C ARG A 135 -7.93 -15.74 -0.88
N LEU A 136 -8.30 -15.84 -2.16
CA LEU A 136 -7.70 -16.80 -3.08
C LEU A 136 -6.29 -16.37 -3.46
N ASN A 137 -5.30 -17.20 -3.11
CA ASN A 137 -3.91 -16.88 -3.37
C ASN A 137 -3.48 -17.24 -4.79
N VAL A 138 -3.18 -16.24 -5.63
CA VAL A 138 -2.83 -16.44 -7.05
C VAL A 138 -1.55 -17.25 -7.28
N ARG A 139 -0.67 -17.35 -6.28
CA ARG A 139 0.61 -18.10 -6.40
C ARG A 139 0.45 -19.60 -6.16
N THR A 140 -0.61 -20.00 -5.47
CA THR A 140 -0.78 -21.38 -4.94
C THR A 140 -2.13 -21.99 -5.29
N ALA A 141 -3.13 -21.18 -5.62
CA ALA A 141 -4.47 -21.64 -5.94
C ALA A 141 -4.46 -22.60 -7.14
N PRO A 142 -5.30 -23.65 -7.12
CA PRO A 142 -5.54 -24.49 -8.28
C PRO A 142 -6.09 -23.67 -9.46
N ALA A 143 -5.64 -23.98 -10.67
CA ALA A 143 -6.09 -23.29 -11.89
C ALA A 143 -7.61 -23.39 -12.09
N GLU A 144 -8.24 -24.45 -11.58
CA GLU A 144 -9.70 -24.63 -11.60
C GLU A 144 -10.45 -23.57 -10.79
N TRP A 145 -9.96 -23.18 -9.62
CA TRP A 145 -10.61 -22.18 -8.77
C TRP A 145 -10.46 -20.79 -9.37
N LEU A 146 -9.30 -20.52 -9.96
CA LEU A 146 -9.05 -19.28 -10.68
C LEU A 146 -9.88 -19.20 -11.98
N ALA A 147 -10.11 -20.32 -12.66
CA ALA A 147 -10.98 -20.37 -13.83
C ALA A 147 -12.46 -20.16 -13.46
N ALA A 148 -12.88 -20.56 -12.26
CA ALA A 148 -14.24 -20.31 -11.77
C ALA A 148 -14.51 -18.83 -11.50
N LEU A 149 -13.47 -18.01 -11.33
CA LEU A 149 -13.62 -16.56 -11.25
C LEU A 149 -13.82 -15.91 -12.62
N SER A 150 -13.65 -16.62 -13.73
CA SER A 150 -13.80 -16.02 -15.06
C SER A 150 -15.18 -15.38 -15.23
N PRO A 151 -15.27 -14.14 -15.72
CA PRO A 151 -16.53 -13.45 -15.94
C PRO A 151 -17.44 -14.18 -16.95
N GLU A 152 -16.91 -15.14 -17.72
CA GLU A 152 -17.71 -16.00 -18.61
C GLU A 152 -18.56 -17.04 -17.87
N SER A 153 -18.27 -17.31 -16.59
CA SER A 153 -18.94 -18.35 -15.80
C SER A 153 -20.25 -17.89 -15.15
N GLU A 154 -20.43 -16.58 -14.97
CA GLU A 154 -21.68 -15.98 -14.55
C GLU A 154 -22.47 -15.56 -15.79
N GLY A 155 -23.52 -16.31 -16.10
CA GLY A 155 -24.47 -15.98 -17.17
C GLY A 155 -25.35 -14.76 -16.89
N ASP A 156 -24.83 -13.77 -16.16
CA ASP A 156 -25.51 -12.52 -15.84
C ASP A 156 -24.82 -11.35 -16.57
N PRO A 157 -25.46 -10.72 -17.58
CA PRO A 157 -24.92 -9.56 -18.28
C PRO A 157 -24.91 -8.27 -17.44
N THR A 158 -25.03 -8.35 -16.10
CA THR A 158 -25.00 -7.20 -15.18
C THR A 158 -23.88 -7.24 -14.12
N GLY A 159 -22.90 -8.15 -14.21
CA GLY A 159 -21.56 -7.99 -13.59
C GLY A 159 -20.57 -7.32 -14.55
N PRO A 160 -19.48 -6.67 -14.08
CA PRO A 160 -18.96 -5.45 -14.67
C PRO A 160 -18.51 -5.63 -16.12
N GLY A 161 -19.23 -4.94 -17.00
CA GLY A 161 -18.81 -4.57 -18.34
C GLY A 161 -18.39 -5.72 -19.24
N ALA A 162 -19.36 -6.29 -19.96
CA ALA A 162 -19.08 -6.92 -21.25
C ALA A 162 -18.30 -5.93 -22.12
N PHE A 163 -16.97 -6.10 -22.19
CA PHE A 163 -16.06 -5.28 -22.96
C PHE A 163 -16.41 -5.40 -24.45
N GLY A 164 -17.22 -4.45 -24.93
CA GLY A 164 -17.24 -4.13 -26.35
C GLY A 164 -15.85 -3.67 -26.76
N GLU A 165 -15.40 -4.11 -27.94
CA GLU A 165 -14.12 -3.77 -28.57
C GLU A 165 -14.03 -2.27 -28.96
N GLU A 166 -14.31 -1.35 -28.03
CA GLU A 166 -14.02 0.07 -28.22
C GLU A 166 -12.60 0.35 -27.72
N GLU A 167 -11.72 0.64 -28.68
CA GLU A 167 -10.36 1.14 -28.42
C GLU A 167 -10.41 2.20 -27.30
N PRO A 168 -9.55 2.09 -26.27
CA PRO A 168 -9.48 3.12 -25.25
C PRO A 168 -9.15 4.46 -25.94
N PRO A 169 -9.79 5.57 -25.56
CA PRO A 169 -9.43 6.87 -26.11
C PRO A 169 -7.93 7.08 -25.90
N SER A 170 -7.23 7.36 -27.00
CA SER A 170 -5.78 7.59 -27.04
C SER A 170 -5.41 8.75 -26.12
N GLY A 171 -5.19 8.42 -24.86
CA GLY A 171 -4.93 9.31 -23.74
C GLY A 171 -4.51 8.49 -22.54
N GLY A 172 -3.56 7.58 -22.76
CA GLY A 172 -3.07 6.63 -21.76
C GLY A 172 -2.57 7.35 -20.51
N THR A 173 -3.39 7.33 -19.47
CA THR A 173 -2.94 7.52 -18.10
C THR A 173 -2.54 6.14 -17.62
N SER A 174 -1.25 5.97 -17.35
CA SER A 174 -0.67 4.73 -16.84
C SER A 174 -1.35 4.33 -15.54
N LEU A 175 -2.13 3.25 -15.55
CA LEU A 175 -2.74 2.60 -14.37
C LEU A 175 -1.71 1.98 -13.41
N PHE A 176 -0.42 2.08 -13.73
CA PHE A 176 0.66 1.83 -12.80
C PHE A 176 1.46 3.12 -12.63
N PRO A 177 1.55 3.67 -11.43
CA PRO A 177 2.36 4.84 -11.22
C PRO A 177 3.83 4.42 -11.25
N GLY A 178 4.46 4.58 -12.42
CA GLY A 178 5.84 5.03 -12.60
C GLY A 178 6.88 4.12 -13.28
N ALA A 179 6.73 3.69 -14.52
CA ALA A 179 7.94 3.26 -15.23
C ALA A 179 8.68 4.55 -15.60
N VAL A 180 9.82 4.87 -14.96
CA VAL A 180 10.67 5.98 -15.41
C VAL A 180 11.18 5.61 -16.80
N PRO A 181 10.96 6.42 -17.85
CA PRO A 181 11.81 6.36 -19.02
C PRO A 181 13.13 7.04 -18.63
N GLU A 182 14.25 6.36 -18.83
CA GLU A 182 15.56 7.03 -18.77
C GLU A 182 15.53 8.23 -19.73
N SER A 183 15.79 9.43 -19.21
CA SER A 183 16.00 10.61 -20.05
C SER A 183 17.35 11.23 -19.74
N ASP A 184 18.19 11.18 -20.77
CA ASP A 184 19.39 11.96 -20.94
C ASP A 184 19.18 13.45 -20.63
N SER A 185 20.29 14.05 -20.23
CA SER A 185 20.54 15.46 -19.93
C SER A 185 20.02 16.47 -20.95
N SER A 186 19.41 17.55 -20.45
CA SER A 186 19.51 18.99 -20.83
C SER A 186 18.20 19.66 -20.40
N GLY A 187 18.13 20.72 -19.60
CA GLY A 187 18.75 22.04 -19.73
C GLY A 187 17.61 23.08 -19.78
N GLU A 188 17.68 24.10 -18.91
CA GLU A 188 16.98 25.41 -18.98
C GLU A 188 15.73 25.69 -18.10
N ALA A 189 16.05 26.43 -17.02
CA ALA A 189 15.37 27.44 -16.21
C ALA A 189 13.93 27.95 -16.50
N ALA A 190 13.16 27.96 -15.40
CA ALA A 190 12.46 29.09 -14.75
C ALA A 190 11.18 29.70 -15.37
N GLY A 191 10.10 29.69 -14.58
CA GLY A 191 9.07 30.74 -14.59
C GLY A 191 7.73 30.36 -13.96
N ASP A 192 7.41 31.04 -12.85
CA ASP A 192 6.07 31.35 -12.31
C ASP A 192 5.45 30.41 -11.25
N MET A 193 5.23 30.98 -10.06
CA MET A 193 4.49 30.43 -8.92
C MET A 193 3.33 31.38 -8.60
N GLY A 194 2.11 30.89 -8.75
CA GLY A 194 0.90 31.38 -8.09
C GLY A 194 0.18 30.19 -7.43
N PRO A 195 -0.53 30.37 -6.30
CA PRO A 195 -0.87 29.28 -5.39
C PRO A 195 -2.12 28.55 -5.88
N ALA A 196 -1.99 27.26 -6.20
CA ALA A 196 -3.12 26.36 -6.40
C ALA A 196 -3.35 25.56 -5.11
N ALA A 197 -4.59 25.62 -4.65
CA ALA A 197 -5.10 24.82 -3.56
C ALA A 197 -5.24 23.36 -3.99
N GLY A 198 -4.95 22.43 -3.07
CA GLY A 198 -5.38 21.04 -3.16
C GLY A 198 -4.66 20.21 -4.22
N GLU A 199 -3.37 19.93 -4.02
CA GLU A 199 -2.73 18.80 -4.69
C GLU A 199 -2.30 17.81 -3.61
N GLU A 200 -3.09 16.75 -3.50
CA GLU A 200 -2.79 15.52 -2.79
C GLU A 200 -1.51 14.97 -3.42
N THR A 201 -0.36 15.22 -2.77
CA THR A 201 0.94 14.78 -3.28
C THR A 201 1.02 13.26 -3.12
N THR A 202 0.51 12.54 -4.10
CA THR A 202 0.75 11.11 -4.27
C THR A 202 2.23 10.94 -4.55
N ASN A 203 2.99 10.70 -3.48
CA ASN A 203 4.41 10.39 -3.54
C ASN A 203 4.54 8.94 -4.03
N VAL A 204 4.29 8.73 -5.32
CA VAL A 204 4.22 7.38 -5.87
C VAL A 204 5.59 6.93 -6.41
N PRO A 205 6.15 5.82 -5.91
CA PRO A 205 7.41 5.29 -6.42
C PRO A 205 7.24 4.81 -7.86
N PRO A 206 8.33 4.68 -8.63
CA PRO A 206 8.23 4.26 -10.01
C PRO A 206 7.71 2.80 -10.17
N ALA A 207 6.59 2.58 -10.90
CA ALA A 207 6.11 1.33 -11.51
C ALA A 207 7.27 0.45 -11.93
N GLY A 208 7.54 -0.47 -11.02
CA GLY A 208 8.36 -1.60 -11.27
C GLY A 208 7.73 -2.44 -12.36
N VAL A 209 8.60 -3.10 -13.12
CA VAL A 209 8.33 -4.41 -13.70
C VAL A 209 7.40 -5.16 -12.75
N LEU A 210 6.18 -5.46 -13.19
CA LEU A 210 5.23 -6.21 -12.38
C LEU A 210 5.95 -7.45 -11.86
N ARG A 211 6.13 -7.53 -10.56
CA ARG A 211 6.88 -8.63 -9.96
C ARG A 211 6.09 -9.90 -10.21
N GLU A 212 6.77 -10.91 -10.73
CA GLU A 212 6.16 -12.20 -11.02
C GLU A 212 5.43 -12.74 -9.77
N GLY A 213 4.17 -13.14 -10.00
CA GLY A 213 3.25 -13.67 -9.01
C GLY A 213 2.56 -12.65 -8.11
N THR A 214 2.68 -11.34 -8.37
CA THR A 214 1.73 -10.36 -7.80
C THR A 214 0.34 -10.52 -8.45
N VAL A 215 -0.73 -10.10 -7.76
CA VAL A 215 -2.09 -10.17 -8.32
C VAL A 215 -2.19 -9.46 -9.68
N PRO A 216 -1.69 -8.21 -9.87
CA PRO A 216 -1.74 -7.56 -11.17
C PRO A 216 -0.94 -8.29 -12.26
N ALA A 217 0.22 -8.85 -11.93
CA ALA A 217 1.02 -9.65 -12.87
C ALA A 217 0.29 -10.92 -13.32
N TRP A 218 -0.38 -11.59 -12.37
CA TRP A 218 -1.16 -12.78 -12.64
C TRP A 218 -2.35 -12.48 -13.55
N LEU A 219 -3.09 -11.41 -13.24
CA LEU A 219 -4.26 -10.95 -14.00
C LEU A 219 -3.89 -10.62 -15.45
N ALA A 220 -2.83 -9.83 -15.65
CA ALA A 220 -2.29 -9.51 -16.96
C ALA A 220 -1.83 -10.76 -17.73
N GLY A 221 -1.27 -11.75 -17.03
CA GLY A 221 -0.90 -13.04 -17.61
C GLY A 221 -2.07 -13.89 -18.10
N GLN A 222 -3.28 -13.69 -17.55
CA GLN A 222 -4.52 -14.29 -18.04
C GLN A 222 -5.17 -13.50 -19.19
N GLY A 223 -4.64 -12.32 -19.53
CA GLY A 223 -5.21 -11.44 -20.55
C GLY A 223 -6.32 -10.52 -20.04
N TYR A 224 -6.53 -10.43 -18.72
CA TYR A 224 -7.46 -9.49 -18.11
C TYR A 224 -6.78 -8.14 -17.85
N GLY A 225 -7.57 -7.06 -17.92
CA GLY A 225 -7.12 -5.70 -17.62
C GLY A 225 -7.21 -5.36 -16.12
N PRO A 226 -6.51 -4.31 -15.66
CA PRO A 226 -6.50 -3.87 -14.26
C PRO A 226 -7.89 -3.41 -13.76
N GLU A 227 -8.81 -3.11 -14.66
CA GLU A 227 -10.17 -2.66 -14.35
C GLU A 227 -10.94 -3.74 -13.60
N LEU A 228 -10.68 -5.02 -13.89
CA LEU A 228 -11.30 -6.13 -13.18
C LEU A 228 -10.77 -6.29 -11.74
N LEU A 229 -9.55 -5.80 -11.49
CA LEU A 229 -8.97 -5.81 -10.15
C LEU A 229 -9.68 -4.79 -9.26
N ALA A 230 -9.79 -3.55 -9.74
CA ALA A 230 -10.33 -2.43 -8.99
C ALA A 230 -11.87 -2.39 -8.98
N GLY A 231 -12.53 -2.91 -10.03
CA GLY A 231 -13.96 -2.73 -10.22
C GLY A 231 -14.30 -1.25 -10.46
N GLU A 232 -15.30 -0.76 -9.75
CA GLU A 232 -15.70 0.65 -9.66
C GLU A 232 -14.79 1.45 -8.71
N ASP A 233 -14.06 0.82 -7.79
CA ASP A 233 -13.12 1.48 -6.87
C ASP A 233 -11.79 1.81 -7.56
N ALA A 234 -11.85 2.68 -8.55
CA ALA A 234 -10.74 3.03 -9.43
C ALA A 234 -9.52 3.60 -8.70
N ASN A 235 -9.74 4.24 -7.55
CA ASN A 235 -8.69 4.86 -6.74
C ASN A 235 -8.29 4.02 -5.52
N GLU A 236 -8.87 2.82 -5.36
CA GLU A 236 -8.59 1.85 -4.29
C GLU A 236 -8.77 2.43 -2.88
N ASN A 237 -9.73 3.35 -2.71
CA ASN A 237 -10.00 4.02 -1.44
C ASN A 237 -11.17 3.38 -0.67
N LEU A 238 -11.83 2.36 -1.24
CA LEU A 238 -12.97 1.62 -0.69
C LEU A 238 -14.15 2.52 -0.27
N ARG A 239 -14.27 3.68 -0.90
CA ARG A 239 -15.38 4.61 -0.73
C ARG A 239 -16.02 4.83 -2.08
N LEU A 240 -17.35 4.71 -2.12
CA LEU A 240 -18.12 5.06 -3.30
C LEU A 240 -18.00 6.57 -3.58
N ASP A 241 -17.19 6.92 -4.57
CA ASP A 241 -17.04 8.30 -5.01
C ASP A 241 -18.11 8.67 -6.04
N PRO A 242 -18.47 9.96 -6.20
CA PRO A 242 -19.55 10.36 -7.11
C PRO A 242 -19.32 10.06 -8.59
N ASN A 243 -18.10 9.66 -9.00
CA ASN A 243 -17.77 9.22 -10.34
C ASN A 243 -17.77 7.69 -10.50
N GLU A 244 -18.10 6.97 -9.43
CA GLU A 244 -18.18 5.51 -9.34
C GLU A 244 -19.65 5.06 -9.11
N ASP A 245 -20.59 6.02 -9.19
CA ASP A 245 -22.04 5.84 -9.06
C ASP A 245 -22.77 6.78 -10.06
N ASP A 246 -22.17 6.98 -11.25
CA ASP A 246 -22.70 7.84 -12.32
C ASP A 246 -22.96 7.13 -13.65
N GLY A 247 -22.90 5.82 -13.63
CA GLY A 247 -23.20 4.86 -14.68
C GLY A 247 -22.08 4.82 -15.69
N GLY A 248 -22.30 5.51 -16.80
CA GLY A 248 -21.33 5.58 -17.88
C GLY A 248 -20.93 7.01 -18.22
N GLU A 249 -21.18 7.97 -17.32
CA GLU A 249 -20.86 9.37 -17.58
C GLU A 249 -19.36 9.63 -17.42
N ARG A 250 -18.75 9.05 -16.38
CA ARG A 250 -17.30 9.06 -16.15
C ARG A 250 -16.78 7.63 -16.06
N TRP A 251 -15.46 7.54 -16.05
CA TRP A 251 -14.77 6.29 -15.77
C TRP A 251 -14.55 6.21 -14.24
N PRO A 252 -14.63 5.02 -13.63
CA PRO A 252 -14.92 3.71 -14.22
C PRO A 252 -16.40 3.53 -14.61
N PRO A 253 -16.73 2.64 -15.57
CA PRO A 253 -18.11 2.26 -15.82
C PRO A 253 -18.70 1.57 -14.59
N ASP A 254 -19.86 2.05 -14.15
CA ASP A 254 -20.62 1.56 -13.00
C ASP A 254 -22.09 1.30 -13.39
N ASP A 255 -22.85 0.69 -12.48
CA ASP A 255 -24.26 0.34 -12.71
C ASP A 255 -25.29 1.28 -12.02
N GLN A 256 -24.81 2.32 -11.34
CA GLN A 256 -25.58 3.27 -10.52
C GLN A 256 -26.48 2.61 -9.47
N ASP A 257 -26.08 1.47 -8.90
CA ASP A 257 -26.87 0.80 -7.87
C ASP A 257 -26.70 1.41 -6.47
N GLY A 258 -25.82 2.41 -6.32
CA GLY A 258 -25.48 3.06 -5.05
C GLY A 258 -24.59 2.21 -4.14
N ARG A 259 -23.92 1.20 -4.68
CA ARG A 259 -22.97 0.33 -3.98
C ARG A 259 -21.65 0.36 -4.73
N LEU A 260 -20.56 0.22 -3.99
CA LEU A 260 -19.24 0.09 -4.58
C LEU A 260 -19.01 -1.38 -4.95
N ASP A 261 -18.77 -1.67 -6.22
CA ASP A 261 -18.04 -2.87 -6.65
C ASP A 261 -16.53 -2.58 -6.60
N ALA A 262 -15.79 -3.28 -5.74
CA ALA A 262 -14.35 -3.11 -5.62
C ALA A 262 -13.64 -4.29 -6.29
N GLY A 263 -14.29 -4.98 -7.23
CA GLY A 263 -13.68 -5.95 -8.12
C GLY A 263 -12.96 -7.10 -7.41
N TRP A 264 -11.95 -7.64 -8.09
CA TRP A 264 -11.24 -8.84 -7.63
C TRP A 264 -10.19 -8.58 -6.54
N GLN A 265 -9.85 -7.32 -6.21
CA GLN A 265 -8.93 -7.03 -5.10
C GLN A 265 -9.45 -7.56 -3.75
N ARG A 266 -10.78 -7.71 -3.62
CA ARG A 266 -11.44 -8.29 -2.45
C ARG A 266 -11.22 -9.81 -2.35
N LEU A 267 -11.10 -10.46 -3.51
CA LEU A 267 -11.13 -11.92 -3.66
C LEU A 267 -9.72 -12.52 -3.76
N LEU A 268 -8.76 -11.76 -4.28
CA LEU A 268 -7.43 -12.25 -4.60
C LEU A 268 -6.36 -11.72 -3.65
N THR A 269 -5.34 -12.53 -3.41
CA THR A 269 -4.14 -12.13 -2.66
C THR A 269 -2.91 -12.77 -3.28
N ASP A 270 -1.73 -12.20 -3.09
CA ASP A 270 -0.46 -12.84 -3.41
C ASP A 270 0.38 -13.15 -2.15
N ALA A 271 -0.17 -12.91 -0.97
CA ALA A 271 0.55 -12.87 0.29
C ALA A 271 -0.22 -13.49 1.47
N SER A 272 -0.77 -14.70 1.30
CA SER A 272 -1.42 -15.44 2.39
C SER A 272 -0.64 -16.66 2.90
N TYR A 273 -0.60 -16.81 4.23
CA TYR A 273 -0.16 -18.03 4.91
C TYR A 273 -0.75 -18.08 6.32
N GLU A 274 -0.87 -19.28 6.86
CA GLU A 274 -1.38 -19.50 8.21
C GLU A 274 -0.41 -20.42 9.00
N PRO A 275 -0.08 -20.11 10.26
CA PRO A 275 0.62 -21.08 11.10
C PRO A 275 -0.25 -22.31 11.34
N ASN A 276 0.32 -23.52 11.31
CA ASN A 276 -0.42 -24.77 11.51
C ASN A 276 -0.70 -25.04 13.00
N VAL A 277 -1.45 -24.13 13.62
CA VAL A 277 -1.84 -24.13 15.03
C VAL A 277 -3.33 -23.82 15.18
N ASP A 278 -3.94 -24.29 16.27
CA ASP A 278 -5.30 -23.93 16.66
C ASP A 278 -5.37 -22.49 17.19
N ALA A 279 -6.58 -21.98 17.43
CA ALA A 279 -6.83 -20.66 18.00
C ALA A 279 -6.16 -20.44 19.38
N GLY A 280 -5.81 -21.54 20.07
CA GLY A 280 -5.05 -21.50 21.32
C GLY A 280 -3.52 -21.54 21.15
N GLY A 281 -3.02 -21.57 19.92
CA GLY A 281 -1.59 -21.65 19.58
C GLY A 281 -0.98 -23.04 19.71
N ARG A 282 -1.77 -24.10 19.83
CA ARG A 282 -1.28 -25.49 19.89
C ARG A 282 -1.22 -26.08 18.48
N PRO A 283 -0.23 -26.94 18.16
CA PRO A 283 -0.18 -27.58 16.84
C PRO A 283 -1.46 -28.34 16.49
N ARG A 284 -1.97 -28.15 15.26
CA ARG A 284 -3.14 -28.89 14.77
C ARG A 284 -2.84 -30.38 14.68
N VAL A 285 -3.86 -31.20 14.84
CA VAL A 285 -3.75 -32.66 14.79
C VAL A 285 -3.86 -33.14 13.34
N ASN A 286 -2.85 -33.87 12.85
CA ASN A 286 -2.86 -34.38 11.48
C ASN A 286 -3.80 -35.58 11.31
N LEU A 287 -4.83 -35.44 10.48
CA LEU A 287 -5.83 -36.47 10.21
C LEU A 287 -5.32 -37.61 9.32
N ASN A 288 -4.15 -37.45 8.68
CA ASN A 288 -3.49 -38.52 7.94
C ASN A 288 -2.65 -39.45 8.85
N ASP A 289 -2.44 -39.08 10.12
CA ASP A 289 -1.74 -39.92 11.11
C ASP A 289 -2.74 -40.79 11.91
N PRO A 290 -2.70 -42.13 11.76
CA PRO A 290 -3.65 -43.02 12.43
C PRO A 290 -3.57 -42.97 13.96
N ASP A 291 -2.38 -42.75 14.53
CA ASP A 291 -2.20 -42.69 15.98
C ASP A 291 -2.82 -41.40 16.54
N ALA A 292 -2.69 -40.31 15.78
CA ALA A 292 -3.28 -39.01 16.11
C ALA A 292 -4.82 -39.06 16.04
N VAL A 293 -5.39 -39.67 15.00
CA VAL A 293 -6.84 -39.85 14.84
C VAL A 293 -7.41 -40.74 15.96
N ALA A 294 -6.71 -41.80 16.35
CA ALA A 294 -7.15 -42.67 17.46
C ALA A 294 -7.19 -41.95 18.82
N GLY A 295 -6.33 -40.94 19.00
CA GLY A 295 -6.30 -40.09 20.19
C GLY A 295 -7.34 -38.96 20.21
N ALA A 296 -7.91 -38.61 19.06
CA ALA A 296 -8.87 -37.51 18.92
C ALA A 296 -10.24 -37.89 19.50
N ARG A 297 -10.61 -37.27 20.63
CA ARG A 297 -11.87 -37.55 21.32
C ARG A 297 -13.07 -36.80 20.76
N ASP A 298 -12.81 -35.73 20.01
CA ASP A 298 -13.84 -34.78 19.56
C ASP A 298 -14.35 -35.12 18.14
N LEU A 299 -13.70 -36.06 17.43
CA LEU A 299 -14.16 -36.48 16.11
C LEU A 299 -15.39 -37.41 16.22
N PRO A 300 -16.44 -37.17 15.41
CA PRO A 300 -17.56 -38.10 15.31
C PRO A 300 -17.09 -39.50 14.92
N ARG A 301 -17.71 -40.54 15.49
CA ARG A 301 -17.37 -41.94 15.19
C ARG A 301 -17.54 -42.29 13.72
N GLU A 302 -18.43 -41.59 13.02
CA GLU A 302 -18.63 -41.72 11.58
C GLU A 302 -17.40 -41.21 10.80
N THR A 303 -16.90 -40.02 11.16
CA THR A 303 -15.69 -39.42 10.58
C THR A 303 -14.47 -40.30 10.79
N VAL A 304 -14.28 -40.86 11.99
CA VAL A 304 -13.17 -41.79 12.27
C VAL A 304 -13.24 -43.02 11.35
N ARG A 305 -14.43 -43.60 11.17
CA ARG A 305 -14.62 -44.74 10.24
C ARG A 305 -14.32 -44.36 8.79
N TYR A 306 -14.71 -43.15 8.39
CA TYR A 306 -14.43 -42.62 7.06
C TYR A 306 -12.92 -42.44 6.83
N LEU A 307 -12.21 -41.84 7.79
CA LEU A 307 -10.75 -41.66 7.74
C LEU A 307 -10.02 -43.00 7.68
N GLU A 308 -10.40 -43.98 8.52
CA GLU A 308 -9.82 -45.32 8.45
C GLU A 308 -10.08 -46.01 7.10
N ALA A 309 -11.27 -45.80 6.52
CA ALA A 309 -11.61 -46.33 5.20
C ALA A 309 -10.78 -45.69 4.08
N LEU A 310 -10.61 -44.37 4.13
CA LEU A 310 -9.75 -43.59 3.22
C LEU A 310 -8.31 -44.10 3.27
N GLN A 311 -7.79 -44.34 4.47
CA GLN A 311 -6.44 -44.86 4.67
C GLN A 311 -6.30 -46.30 4.15
N ARG A 312 -7.29 -47.19 4.41
CA ARG A 312 -7.30 -48.56 3.85
C ARG A 312 -7.35 -48.57 2.33
N ALA A 313 -7.99 -47.58 1.71
CA ALA A 313 -8.02 -47.39 0.27
C ALA A 313 -6.70 -46.80 -0.30
N GLY A 314 -5.70 -46.52 0.55
CA GLY A 314 -4.42 -45.92 0.15
C GLY A 314 -4.54 -44.44 -0.25
N ARG A 315 -5.64 -43.78 0.12
CA ARG A 315 -5.86 -42.35 -0.13
C ARG A 315 -5.48 -41.54 1.12
N ARG A 316 -5.11 -40.29 0.90
CA ARG A 316 -4.79 -39.31 1.95
C ARG A 316 -5.58 -38.04 1.67
N LEU A 317 -5.91 -37.30 2.73
CA LEU A 317 -6.48 -35.97 2.60
C LEU A 317 -5.37 -35.00 2.18
N ASN A 318 -5.66 -34.09 1.25
CA ASN A 318 -4.79 -32.93 0.98
C ASN A 318 -5.26 -31.73 1.82
N HIS A 319 -6.57 -31.60 2.02
CA HIS A 319 -7.18 -30.59 2.89
C HIS A 319 -8.28 -31.18 3.78
N VAL A 320 -8.50 -30.58 4.95
CA VAL A 320 -9.58 -31.01 5.88
C VAL A 320 -10.96 -30.71 5.29
N ALA A 321 -11.09 -29.67 4.46
CA ALA A 321 -12.33 -29.35 3.76
C ALA A 321 -12.82 -30.46 2.82
N GLU A 322 -11.94 -31.39 2.40
CA GLU A 322 -12.35 -32.58 1.64
C GLU A 322 -13.29 -33.51 2.43
N LEU A 323 -13.44 -33.30 3.75
CA LEU A 323 -14.40 -34.01 4.58
C LEU A 323 -15.81 -33.43 4.49
N LEU A 324 -15.98 -32.22 3.96
CA LEU A 324 -17.30 -31.58 3.84
C LEU A 324 -18.21 -32.42 2.95
N GLU A 325 -19.27 -32.98 3.54
CA GLU A 325 -20.27 -33.81 2.88
C GLU A 325 -19.71 -35.00 2.06
N ALA A 326 -18.49 -35.43 2.38
CA ALA A 326 -17.78 -36.41 1.57
C ALA A 326 -18.41 -37.81 1.64
N GLU A 327 -18.46 -38.47 0.49
CA GLU A 327 -18.98 -39.84 0.34
C GLU A 327 -17.94 -40.75 -0.31
N MET A 328 -17.85 -41.99 0.18
CA MET A 328 -17.01 -43.03 -0.39
C MET A 328 -17.79 -44.34 -0.54
N ASP A 329 -17.72 -44.94 -1.72
CA ASP A 329 -18.26 -46.28 -1.95
C ASP A 329 -17.21 -47.34 -1.61
N LEU A 330 -17.50 -48.18 -0.63
CA LEU A 330 -16.65 -49.29 -0.21
C LEU A 330 -17.20 -50.62 -0.74
N PRO A 331 -16.34 -51.52 -1.26
CA PRO A 331 -16.77 -52.87 -1.62
C PRO A 331 -17.16 -53.65 -0.36
N ASP A 332 -18.39 -54.14 -0.32
CA ASP A 332 -18.89 -55.01 0.73
C ASP A 332 -18.40 -56.46 0.49
N SER A 333 -18.15 -57.16 1.60
CA SER A 333 -17.80 -58.57 1.70
C SER A 333 -18.76 -59.54 0.99
N ARG A 334 -19.95 -59.08 0.57
CA ARG A 334 -20.95 -59.82 -0.19
C ARG A 334 -21.04 -59.44 -1.69
N GLY A 335 -20.09 -58.64 -2.19
CA GLY A 335 -20.07 -58.21 -3.59
C GLY A 335 -20.98 -57.01 -3.92
N GLY A 336 -21.47 -56.29 -2.90
CA GLY A 336 -22.18 -55.02 -3.06
C GLY A 336 -21.25 -53.82 -2.84
N SER A 337 -21.77 -52.60 -3.03
CA SER A 337 -21.11 -51.36 -2.58
C SER A 337 -21.87 -50.79 -1.38
N ARG A 338 -21.14 -50.38 -0.34
CA ARG A 338 -21.67 -49.65 0.80
C ARG A 338 -21.13 -48.24 0.77
N ARG A 339 -22.04 -47.27 0.68
CA ARG A 339 -21.70 -45.86 0.80
C ARG A 339 -21.41 -45.50 2.25
N LEU A 340 -20.29 -44.83 2.48
CA LEU A 340 -19.85 -44.31 3.76
C LEU A 340 -19.74 -42.79 3.64
N ARG A 341 -20.32 -42.06 4.59
CA ARG A 341 -20.22 -40.60 4.67
C ARG A 341 -19.17 -40.19 5.69
N SER A 342 -18.59 -39.01 5.51
CA SER A 342 -17.68 -38.38 6.48
C SER A 342 -18.40 -37.95 7.76
N GLY A 343 -19.70 -37.62 7.67
CA GLY A 343 -20.50 -37.10 8.78
C GLY A 343 -20.16 -35.66 9.18
N ILE A 344 -19.43 -34.92 8.34
CA ILE A 344 -19.07 -33.51 8.55
C ILE A 344 -19.90 -32.65 7.59
N GLY A 345 -20.70 -31.74 8.15
CA GLY A 345 -21.42 -30.71 7.41
C GLY A 345 -20.75 -29.34 7.54
N ALA A 346 -21.37 -28.33 6.93
CA ALA A 346 -20.85 -26.95 6.93
C ALA A 346 -20.71 -26.36 8.34
N GLU A 347 -21.63 -26.70 9.26
CA GLU A 347 -21.59 -26.20 10.64
C GLU A 347 -20.41 -26.73 11.46
N GLN A 348 -19.94 -27.95 11.18
CA GLN A 348 -18.84 -28.56 11.94
C GLN A 348 -17.47 -28.27 11.31
N LEU A 349 -17.43 -27.82 10.05
CA LEU A 349 -16.19 -27.63 9.31
C LEU A 349 -15.26 -26.59 9.95
N PRO A 350 -15.71 -25.40 10.40
CA PRO A 350 -14.83 -24.41 11.02
C PRO A 350 -14.13 -24.96 12.27
N ASP A 351 -14.89 -25.63 13.14
CA ASP A 351 -14.39 -26.29 14.35
C ASP A 351 -13.36 -27.38 14.07
N LEU A 352 -13.47 -28.04 12.90
CA LEU A 352 -12.52 -29.03 12.44
C LEU A 352 -11.26 -28.38 11.88
N LEU A 353 -11.41 -27.33 11.06
CA LEU A 353 -10.30 -26.62 10.45
C LEU A 353 -9.40 -25.93 11.49
N ASP A 354 -9.98 -25.43 12.59
CA ASP A 354 -9.23 -24.88 13.71
C ASP A 354 -8.31 -25.93 14.36
N ARG A 355 -8.82 -27.15 14.58
CA ARG A 355 -8.15 -28.17 15.40
C ARG A 355 -7.34 -29.19 14.62
N TYR A 356 -7.66 -29.40 13.35
CA TYR A 356 -7.14 -30.50 12.54
C TYR A 356 -6.48 -30.01 11.26
N THR A 357 -5.54 -30.80 10.75
CA THR A 357 -4.80 -30.51 9.52
C THR A 357 -4.61 -31.79 8.71
N ALA A 358 -4.25 -31.64 7.44
CA ALA A 358 -3.87 -32.75 6.57
C ALA A 358 -2.35 -32.91 6.43
N THR A 359 -1.55 -31.98 6.99
CA THR A 359 -0.11 -31.90 6.80
C THR A 359 0.63 -31.56 8.09
N ASP A 360 1.87 -32.03 8.22
CA ASP A 360 2.75 -31.70 9.35
C ASP A 360 3.60 -30.45 9.08
N GLN A 361 3.36 -29.74 7.98
CA GLN A 361 4.08 -28.49 7.70
C GLN A 361 3.75 -27.44 8.76
N PRO A 362 4.74 -26.67 9.24
CA PRO A 362 4.53 -25.66 10.29
C PRO A 362 3.70 -24.47 9.80
N VAL A 363 3.63 -24.27 8.49
CA VAL A 363 2.92 -23.16 7.84
C VAL A 363 2.12 -23.73 6.68
N LEU A 364 0.84 -23.34 6.61
CA LEU A 364 -0.08 -23.61 5.52
C LEU A 364 -0.06 -22.42 4.56
N ARG A 365 0.11 -22.68 3.26
CA ARG A 365 0.16 -21.63 2.23
C ARG A 365 -0.92 -21.88 1.20
N GLY A 366 -1.66 -20.83 0.85
CA GLY A 366 -2.64 -20.91 -0.23
C GLY A 366 -3.89 -21.71 0.07
N LEU A 367 -4.11 -22.05 1.34
CA LEU A 367 -5.32 -22.71 1.80
C LEU A 367 -6.25 -21.64 2.34
N ILE A 368 -7.49 -21.68 1.88
CA ILE A 368 -8.58 -20.88 2.43
C ILE A 368 -9.03 -21.59 3.69
N ASN A 369 -8.97 -20.90 4.83
CA ASN A 369 -9.44 -21.41 6.11
C ASN A 369 -10.86 -20.94 6.40
#